data_AF-S0FJA3-F1
#
_entry.id   AF-S0FJA3-F1
#
_cell.length_a   1.000
_cell.length_b   1.000
_cell.length_c   1.000
_cell.angle_alpha   90.00
_cell.angle_beta   90.00
_cell.angle_gamma   90.00
#
_symmetry.space_group_name_H-M   'P 1'
#
loop_
_entity.id
_entity.type
_entity.pdbx_description
1 polymer ?
#
loop_
_entity_poly.entity_id
_entity_poly.type
_entity_poly.pdbx_seq_one_letter_code
_entity_poly.pdbx_strand_id
1 'polypeptide(L)'
;TVDELKAQMEKEKGDKAQVFNKRGMGNKAGTRSNVLSELVKAGTITADQQKAVQEALRSQKGTDKTTKDLLDSLVTAGTITQAQEDAVIKAYDDAKAKLEAETQKRLEEMAAKKGTTVDELKAQMEKLRVYRTDK
;
A
#
# COMPACT_ATOMS: atom_id res chain seq x y z
N THR A 1 -16.15 -6.19 -31.27
CA THR A 1 -17.25 -5.51 -30.55
C THR A 1 -16.99 -5.54 -29.05
N VAL A 2 -17.70 -4.72 -28.25
CA VAL A 2 -17.59 -4.77 -26.77
C VAL A 2 -17.87 -6.18 -26.23
N ASP A 3 -18.73 -6.92 -26.92
CA ASP A 3 -19.05 -8.32 -26.58
C ASP A 3 -17.92 -9.31 -26.86
N GLU A 4 -17.10 -9.08 -27.89
CA GLU A 4 -15.90 -9.90 -28.14
C GLU A 4 -14.82 -9.66 -27.07
N LEU A 5 -14.63 -8.40 -26.64
CA LEU A 5 -13.74 -8.08 -25.52
C LEU A 5 -14.25 -8.71 -24.21
N LYS A 6 -15.57 -8.70 -23.98
CA LYS A 6 -16.21 -9.34 -22.82
C LYS A 6 -16.03 -10.85 -22.85
N ALA A 7 -16.19 -11.49 -24.01
CA ALA A 7 -15.99 -12.93 -24.18
C ALA A 7 -14.52 -13.35 -24.02
N GLN A 8 -13.57 -12.54 -24.50
CA GLN A 8 -12.13 -12.78 -24.34
C GLN A 8 -11.71 -12.65 -22.87
N MET A 9 -12.28 -11.67 -22.14
CA MET A 9 -12.08 -11.52 -20.70
C MET A 9 -12.69 -12.66 -19.88
N GLU A 10 -13.85 -13.22 -20.26
CA GLU A 10 -14.44 -14.38 -19.59
C GLU A 10 -13.62 -15.67 -19.83
N LYS A 11 -13.10 -15.86 -21.05
CA LYS A 11 -12.20 -16.99 -21.37
C LYS A 11 -10.89 -16.92 -20.57
N GLU A 12 -10.31 -15.73 -20.42
CA GLU A 12 -9.08 -15.53 -19.64
C GLU A 12 -9.29 -15.61 -18.11
N LYS A 13 -10.50 -15.37 -17.59
CA LYS A 13 -10.81 -15.52 -16.15
C LYS A 13 -10.70 -16.97 -15.69
N GLY A 14 -11.11 -17.93 -16.53
CA GLY A 14 -11.05 -19.37 -16.23
C GLY A 14 -9.60 -19.87 -16.02
N ASP A 15 -8.68 -19.47 -16.89
CA ASP A 15 -7.27 -19.89 -16.83
C ASP A 15 -6.45 -19.06 -15.82
N LYS A 16 -6.75 -17.76 -15.65
CA LYS A 16 -6.07 -16.90 -14.66
C LYS A 16 -6.44 -17.25 -13.22
N ALA A 17 -7.61 -17.84 -12.96
CA ALA A 17 -8.02 -18.27 -11.62
C ALA A 17 -7.10 -19.35 -11.03
N GLN A 18 -6.51 -20.23 -11.85
CA GLN A 18 -5.55 -21.22 -11.38
C GLN A 18 -4.14 -20.65 -11.14
N VAL A 19 -3.74 -19.63 -11.92
CA VAL A 19 -2.38 -19.05 -11.84
C VAL A 19 -2.28 -17.98 -10.75
N PHE A 20 -3.36 -17.24 -10.44
CA PHE A 20 -3.33 -16.16 -9.46
C PHE A 20 -3.57 -16.62 -8.01
N ASN A 21 -3.95 -17.88 -7.77
CA ASN A 21 -4.31 -18.39 -6.44
C ASN A 21 -3.18 -19.13 -5.68
N LYS A 22 -1.95 -19.24 -6.24
CA LYS A 22 -0.92 -20.13 -5.68
C LYS A 22 0.43 -19.51 -5.31
N ARG A 23 0.50 -18.20 -4.99
CA ARG A 23 1.66 -17.66 -4.23
C ARG A 23 1.35 -16.34 -3.54
N GLY A 24 0.98 -16.47 -2.28
CA GLY A 24 1.18 -15.49 -1.20
C GLY A 24 0.80 -14.05 -1.53
N MET A 25 -0.43 -13.66 -1.21
CA MET A 25 -0.63 -12.37 -0.56
C MET A 25 0.03 -12.46 0.83
N GLY A 26 1.37 -12.38 0.84
CA GLY A 26 2.14 -12.22 2.06
C GLY A 26 1.69 -10.93 2.72
N ASN A 27 0.89 -11.07 3.76
CA ASN A 27 0.68 -10.12 4.84
C ASN A 27 0.61 -8.63 4.43
N LYS A 28 -0.40 -8.23 3.63
CA LYS A 28 -0.71 -6.80 3.38
C LYS A 28 -0.99 -5.99 4.66
N ALA A 29 -1.27 -6.67 5.78
CA ALA A 29 -1.43 -6.04 7.09
C ALA A 29 -0.08 -5.71 7.79
N GLY A 30 1.02 -6.35 7.38
CA GLY A 30 2.33 -6.21 8.04
C GLY A 30 3.11 -4.95 7.65
N THR A 31 2.86 -4.38 6.47
CA THR A 31 3.73 -3.33 5.91
C THR A 31 3.61 -2.00 6.64
N ARG A 32 2.43 -1.61 7.15
CA ARG A 32 2.26 -0.37 7.95
C ARG A 32 2.57 -0.57 9.45
N SER A 33 2.32 -1.76 9.98
CA SER A 33 2.61 -2.08 11.38
C SER A 33 4.11 -2.22 11.64
N ASN A 34 4.91 -2.56 10.62
CA ASN A 34 6.36 -2.66 10.75
C ASN A 34 7.07 -1.29 10.77
N VAL A 35 6.56 -0.26 10.07
CA VAL A 35 7.23 1.05 9.95
C VAL A 35 7.51 1.66 11.31
N LEU A 36 6.49 1.81 12.16
CA LEU A 36 6.66 2.39 13.49
C LEU A 36 7.48 1.48 14.42
N SER A 37 7.36 0.16 14.25
CA SER A 37 8.13 -0.79 15.06
C SER A 37 9.64 -0.70 14.81
N GLU A 38 10.06 -0.35 13.59
CA GLU A 38 11.46 -0.10 13.26
C GLU A 38 11.97 1.19 13.89
N LEU A 39 11.13 2.23 13.95
CA LEU A 39 11.46 3.47 14.65
C LEU A 39 11.55 3.28 16.17
N VAL A 40 10.73 2.41 16.76
CA VAL A 40 10.85 2.03 18.18
C VAL A 40 12.16 1.27 18.42
N LYS A 41 12.50 0.31 17.57
CA LYS A 41 13.77 -0.43 17.68
C LYS A 41 14.99 0.47 17.52
N ALA A 42 14.91 1.48 16.65
CA ALA A 42 15.94 2.48 16.47
C ALA A 42 16.04 3.47 17.64
N GLY A 43 15.08 3.44 18.58
CA GLY A 43 14.99 4.39 19.69
C GLY A 43 14.56 5.79 19.28
N THR A 44 14.17 5.98 18.01
CA THR A 44 13.68 7.27 17.51
C THR A 44 12.39 7.68 18.22
N ILE A 45 11.49 6.71 18.47
CA ILE A 45 10.27 6.89 19.25
C ILE A 45 10.15 5.81 20.33
N THR A 46 9.39 6.07 21.38
CA THR A 46 9.07 5.05 22.40
C THR A 46 7.88 4.19 22.00
N ALA A 47 7.66 3.08 22.73
CA ALA A 47 6.47 2.24 22.52
C ALA A 47 5.16 3.01 22.78
N ASP A 48 5.14 3.90 23.78
CA ASP A 48 3.99 4.74 24.09
C ASP A 48 3.74 5.78 22.99
N GLN A 49 4.82 6.39 22.47
CA GLN A 49 4.73 7.30 21.32
C GLN A 49 4.23 6.58 20.07
N GLN A 50 4.69 5.35 19.80
CA GLN A 50 4.14 4.52 18.72
C GLN A 50 2.63 4.32 18.91
N LYS A 51 2.17 3.99 20.13
CA LYS A 51 0.75 3.78 20.41
C LYS A 51 -0.06 5.05 20.13
N ALA A 52 0.41 6.21 20.60
CA ALA A 52 -0.24 7.50 20.37
C ALA A 52 -0.32 7.84 18.87
N VAL A 53 0.77 7.64 18.11
CA VAL A 53 0.77 7.81 16.65
C VAL A 53 -0.24 6.89 15.99
N GLN A 54 -0.29 5.61 16.35
CA GLN A 54 -1.25 4.68 15.76
C GLN A 54 -2.71 5.05 16.09
N GLU A 55 -2.98 5.52 17.30
CA GLU A 55 -4.32 5.99 17.71
C GLU A 55 -4.74 7.23 16.91
N ALA A 56 -3.84 8.21 16.75
CA ALA A 56 -4.09 9.39 15.93
C ALA A 56 -4.37 9.01 14.46
N LEU A 57 -3.60 8.09 13.87
CA LEU A 57 -3.84 7.66 12.49
C LEU A 57 -5.13 6.84 12.32
N ARG A 58 -5.57 6.10 13.34
CA ARG A 58 -6.85 5.38 13.31
C ARG A 58 -8.05 6.33 13.33
N SER A 59 -7.94 7.46 14.01
CA SER A 59 -9.00 8.47 14.06
C SER A 59 -9.11 9.31 12.79
N GLN A 60 -8.19 9.16 11.83
CA GLN A 60 -8.26 9.83 10.52
C GLN A 60 -9.55 9.48 9.75
N LYS A 61 -10.10 8.28 9.96
CA LYS A 61 -11.28 7.81 9.21
C LYS A 61 -12.51 8.67 9.54
N GLY A 62 -13.03 9.36 8.53
CA GLY A 62 -14.19 10.25 8.68
C GLY A 62 -13.82 11.71 9.02
N THR A 63 -12.54 12.07 8.90
CA THR A 63 -12.07 13.45 9.05
C THR A 63 -11.35 13.89 7.79
N ASP A 64 -11.38 15.20 7.50
CA ASP A 64 -10.62 15.81 6.40
C ASP A 64 -9.15 16.05 6.75
N LYS A 65 -8.72 15.62 7.95
CA LYS A 65 -7.34 15.80 8.42
C LYS A 65 -6.39 14.90 7.68
N THR A 66 -5.27 15.46 7.25
CA THR A 66 -4.16 14.70 6.71
C THR A 66 -3.41 13.97 7.81
N THR A 67 -2.61 12.98 7.43
CA THR A 67 -1.69 12.31 8.35
C THR A 67 -0.76 13.30 9.03
N LYS A 68 -0.28 14.31 8.31
CA LYS A 68 0.55 15.37 8.87
C LYS A 68 -0.18 16.17 9.96
N ASP A 69 -1.41 16.61 9.69
CA ASP A 69 -2.20 17.39 10.67
C ASP A 69 -2.41 16.63 11.99
N LEU A 70 -2.55 15.30 11.91
CA LEU A 70 -2.68 14.43 13.07
C LEU A 70 -1.36 14.28 13.85
N LEU A 71 -0.22 14.24 13.16
CA LEU A 71 1.10 14.21 13.80
C LEU A 71 1.48 15.57 14.39
N ASP A 72 1.21 16.67 13.69
CA ASP A 72 1.38 18.05 14.20
C ASP A 72 0.61 18.26 15.52
N SER A 73 -0.58 17.66 15.64
CA SER A 73 -1.36 17.68 16.88
C SER A 73 -0.64 16.96 18.04
N LEU A 74 0.10 15.89 17.75
CA LEU A 74 0.91 15.16 18.74
C LEU A 74 2.20 15.90 19.09
N VAL A 75 2.79 16.63 18.14
CA VAL A 75 3.93 17.54 18.38
C VAL A 75 3.49 18.68 19.29
N THR A 76 2.36 19.31 18.99
CA THR A 76 1.80 20.40 19.81
C THR A 76 1.48 19.93 21.23
N ALA A 77 1.00 18.70 21.39
CA ALA A 77 0.75 18.08 22.70
C ALA A 77 2.05 17.70 23.46
N GLY A 78 3.22 17.80 22.82
CA GLY A 78 4.50 17.38 23.39
C GLY A 78 4.67 15.86 23.50
N THR A 79 3.75 15.08 22.92
CA THR A 79 3.82 13.61 22.92
C THR A 79 4.99 13.13 22.08
N ILE A 80 5.26 13.79 20.95
CA ILE A 80 6.43 13.57 20.09
C ILE A 80 7.11 14.91 19.79
N THR A 81 8.36 14.86 19.34
CA THR A 81 9.09 16.04 18.86
C THR A 81 8.91 16.22 17.35
N GLN A 82 9.25 17.41 16.82
CA GLN A 82 9.26 17.66 15.38
C GLN A 82 10.14 16.66 14.62
N ALA A 83 11.34 16.38 15.16
CA ALA A 83 12.26 15.41 14.55
C ALA A 83 11.69 13.98 14.53
N GLN A 84 10.86 13.63 15.53
CA GLN A 84 10.16 12.34 15.57
C GLN A 84 9.02 12.29 14.56
N GLU A 85 8.26 13.38 14.39
CA GLU A 85 7.27 13.49 13.31
C GLU A 85 7.92 13.30 11.94
N ASP A 86 9.00 14.04 11.66
CA ASP A 86 9.70 13.98 10.38
C ASP A 86 10.22 12.56 10.09
N ALA A 87 10.75 11.88 11.11
CA ALA A 87 11.18 10.49 11.00
C ALA A 87 10.02 9.53 10.72
N VAL A 88 8.85 9.74 11.33
CA VAL A 88 7.65 8.95 11.06
C VAL A 88 7.19 9.15 9.61
N ILE A 89 7.08 10.39 9.14
CA ILE A 89 6.68 10.71 7.76
C ILE A 89 7.64 10.05 6.78
N LYS A 90 8.94 10.26 6.96
CA LYS A 90 9.98 9.68 6.11
C LYS A 90 9.91 8.16 6.07
N ALA A 91 9.69 7.50 7.21
CA ALA A 91 9.60 6.05 7.27
C ALA A 91 8.38 5.51 6.49
N TYR A 92 7.25 6.22 6.49
CA TYR A 92 6.09 5.87 5.67
C TYR A 92 6.35 6.06 4.18
N ASP A 93 7.02 7.13 3.78
CA ASP A 93 7.38 7.39 2.38
C ASP A 93 8.38 6.34 1.87
N ASP A 94 9.41 6.03 2.65
CA ASP A 94 10.38 4.97 2.33
C ASP A 94 9.70 3.60 2.19
N ALA A 95 8.74 3.28 3.07
CA ALA A 95 7.98 2.03 3.00
C ALA A 95 7.08 1.98 1.75
N LYS A 96 6.47 3.10 1.38
CA LYS A 96 5.67 3.23 0.15
C LYS A 96 6.54 3.03 -1.09
N ALA A 97 7.70 3.69 -1.16
CA ALA A 97 8.64 3.56 -2.28
C ALA A 97 9.15 2.12 -2.43
N LYS A 98 9.47 1.45 -1.32
CA LYS A 98 9.87 0.02 -1.34
C LYS A 98 8.76 -0.87 -1.87
N LEU A 99 7.51 -0.65 -1.44
CA LEU A 99 6.36 -1.40 -1.93
C LEU A 99 6.15 -1.18 -3.43
N GLU A 100 6.25 0.07 -3.91
CA GLU A 100 6.12 0.39 -5.33
C GLU A 100 7.20 -0.31 -6.16
N ALA A 101 8.46 -0.30 -5.71
CA ALA A 101 9.55 -1.02 -6.37
C ALA A 101 9.28 -2.54 -6.42
N GLU A 102 8.79 -3.14 -5.33
CA GLU A 102 8.45 -4.56 -5.29
C GLU A 102 7.27 -4.88 -6.23
N THR A 103 6.26 -4.02 -6.27
CA THR A 103 5.14 -4.19 -7.20
C THR A 103 5.59 -4.11 -8.65
N GLN A 104 6.51 -3.21 -8.98
CA GLN A 104 7.08 -3.09 -10.31
C GLN A 104 7.84 -4.36 -10.71
N LYS A 105 8.70 -4.88 -9.83
CA LYS A 105 9.39 -6.15 -10.06
C LYS A 105 8.42 -7.31 -10.26
N ARG A 106 7.34 -7.36 -9.46
CA ARG A 106 6.30 -8.40 -9.60
C ARG A 106 5.54 -8.26 -10.92
N LEU A 107 5.31 -7.04 -11.41
CA LEU A 107 4.70 -6.80 -12.72
C LEU A 107 5.62 -7.27 -13.85
N GLU A 108 6.92 -7.03 -13.77
CA GLU A 108 7.91 -7.53 -14.74
C GLU A 108 7.93 -9.06 -14.80
N GLU A 109 7.98 -9.72 -13.64
CA GLU A 109 7.91 -11.18 -13.58
C GLU A 109 6.59 -11.73 -14.14
N MET A 110 5.47 -11.06 -13.87
CA MET A 110 4.16 -11.47 -14.38
C MET A 110 4.02 -11.24 -15.90
N ALA A 111 4.58 -10.15 -16.42
CA ALA A 111 4.62 -9.83 -17.83
C ALA A 111 5.43 -10.91 -18.59
N ALA A 112 6.62 -11.21 -18.10
CA ALA A 112 7.48 -12.27 -18.65
C ALA A 112 6.78 -13.65 -18.65
N LYS A 113 6.11 -14.03 -17.55
CA LYS A 113 5.39 -15.31 -17.45
C LYS A 113 4.19 -15.41 -18.40
N LYS A 114 3.56 -14.28 -18.72
CA LYS A 114 2.37 -14.22 -19.58
C LYS A 114 2.72 -13.94 -21.04
N GLY A 115 3.99 -13.71 -21.38
CA GLY A 115 4.40 -13.32 -22.73
C GLY A 115 3.81 -11.99 -23.18
N THR A 116 3.55 -11.07 -22.25
CA THR A 116 2.99 -9.73 -22.50
C THR A 116 3.97 -8.68 -21.98
N THR A 117 3.73 -7.41 -22.31
CA THR A 117 4.54 -6.30 -21.79
C THR A 117 4.05 -5.82 -20.42
N VAL A 118 4.95 -5.16 -19.67
CA VAL A 118 4.60 -4.55 -18.38
C VAL A 118 3.53 -3.47 -18.54
N ASP A 119 3.57 -2.72 -19.64
CA ASP A 119 2.63 -1.64 -19.92
C ASP A 119 1.22 -2.17 -20.21
N GLU A 120 1.10 -3.26 -20.97
CA GLU A 120 -0.18 -3.95 -21.18
C GLU A 120 -0.73 -4.52 -19.87
N LEU A 121 0.13 -5.10 -19.03
CA LEU A 121 -0.28 -5.61 -17.72
C LEU A 121 -0.72 -4.49 -16.78
N LYS A 122 -0.04 -3.33 -16.78
CA LYS A 122 -0.44 -2.13 -16.03
C LYS A 122 -1.79 -1.61 -16.51
N ALA A 123 -2.02 -1.54 -17.81
CA ALA A 123 -3.31 -1.12 -18.38
C ALA A 123 -4.46 -2.07 -17.98
N GLN A 124 -4.21 -3.39 -17.90
CA GLN A 124 -5.19 -4.34 -17.38
C GLN A 124 -5.48 -4.13 -15.89
N MET A 125 -4.46 -3.81 -15.09
CA MET A 125 -4.63 -3.52 -13.66
C MET A 125 -5.40 -2.22 -13.42
N GLU A 126 -5.16 -1.18 -14.22
CA GLU A 126 -5.89 0.10 -14.13
C GLU A 126 -7.36 -0.08 -14.50
N LYS A 127 -7.66 -0.82 -15.59
CA LYS A 127 -9.04 -1.20 -15.95
C LYS A 127 -9.74 -1.97 -14.82
N LEU A 128 -9.02 -2.86 -14.13
CA LEU A 128 -9.56 -3.61 -12.99
C LEU A 128 -9.78 -2.73 -11.75
N ARG A 129 -8.98 -1.67 -11.56
CA ARG A 129 -9.13 -0.70 -10.46
C ARG A 129 -10.39 0.14 -10.66
N VAL A 130 -10.59 0.67 -11.86
CA VAL A 130 -11.77 1.48 -12.24
C VAL A 130 -13.06 0.65 -12.14
N TYR A 131 -13.05 -0.59 -12.67
CA TYR A 131 -14.21 -1.49 -12.58
C TYR A 131 -14.65 -1.82 -11.13
N ARG A 132 -13.74 -1.74 -10.16
CA ARG A 132 -14.03 -2.00 -8.73
C ARG A 132 -14.53 -0.79 -7.98
N THR A 133 -14.21 0.42 -8.43
CA THR A 133 -14.66 1.68 -7.81
C THR A 133 -16.01 2.15 -8.34
N ASP A 134 -16.43 1.66 -9.50
CA ASP A 134 -17.71 2.01 -10.15
C ASP A 134 -18.87 1.05 -9.80
N LYS A 135 -18.73 0.25 -8.72
CA LYS A 135 -19.79 -0.62 -8.15
C LYS A 135 -20.16 -0.16 -6.75
#